data_AF-A0A0C9NUC7-F1
#
_entry.id   AF-A0A0C9NUC7-F1
#
_cell.length_a   1.000
_cell.length_b   1.000
_cell.length_c   1.000
_cell.angle_alpha   90.00
_cell.angle_beta   90.00
_cell.angle_gamma   90.00
#
_symmetry.space_group_name_H-M   'P 1'
#
loop_
_entity.id
_entity.type
_entity.pdbx_description
1 polymer ?
#
loop_
_entity_poly.entity_id
_entity_poly.type
_entity_poly.pdbx_seq_one_letter_code
_entity_poly.pdbx_strand_id
1 'polypeptide(L)'
;MIKYNLKLGQAQYYKRYYTPQVDERDCGVAALNMLLQFNGSDYSLAHLRQLAKTDQEGTTALGIVRAAQALHFETKAVKGGYDAV
;
A
#
# COMPACT_ATOMS: atom_id res chain seq x y z
N MET A 1 -14.83 1.79 -21.48
CA MET A 1 -13.90 2.81 -20.91
C MET A 1 -14.65 3.64 -19.89
N ILE A 2 -14.59 3.26 -18.62
CA ILE A 2 -15.27 3.98 -17.54
C ILE A 2 -14.38 5.17 -17.15
N LYS A 3 -14.78 6.39 -17.50
CA LYS A 3 -14.13 7.62 -17.02
C LYS A 3 -14.65 7.91 -15.61
N TYR A 4 -13.88 7.59 -14.59
CA TYR A 4 -14.17 8.03 -13.23
C TYR A 4 -13.95 9.54 -13.12
N ASN A 5 -15.04 10.32 -13.06
CA ASN A 5 -15.00 11.75 -12.77
C ASN A 5 -14.76 11.95 -11.26
N LEU A 6 -13.50 12.08 -10.84
CA LEU A 6 -13.17 12.48 -9.47
C LEU A 6 -13.69 13.90 -9.20
N LYS A 7 -14.65 14.05 -8.27
CA LYS A 7 -15.01 15.38 -7.75
C LYS A 7 -13.79 15.98 -7.04
N LEU A 8 -13.53 17.29 -7.22
CA LEU A 8 -12.38 18.02 -6.68
C LEU A 8 -12.08 17.74 -5.18
N GLY A 9 -13.10 17.51 -4.35
CA GLY A 9 -12.93 17.15 -2.94
C GLY A 9 -12.39 15.73 -2.69
N GLN A 10 -12.65 14.79 -3.59
CA GLN A 10 -12.13 13.41 -3.49
C GLN A 10 -10.63 13.37 -3.79
N ALA A 11 -10.18 14.11 -4.81
CA ALA A 11 -8.76 14.19 -5.15
C ALA A 11 -7.91 14.76 -3.99
N GLN A 12 -8.43 15.75 -3.26
CA GLN A 12 -7.77 16.31 -2.08
C GLN A 12 -7.80 15.35 -0.87
N TYR A 13 -8.87 14.55 -0.74
CA TYR A 13 -8.99 13.51 0.29
C TYR A 13 -7.95 12.40 0.12
N TYR A 14 -7.74 11.87 -1.09
CA TYR A 14 -6.74 10.82 -1.32
C TYR A 14 -5.29 11.33 -1.19
N LYS A 15 -5.05 12.61 -1.52
CA LYS A 15 -3.72 13.23 -1.33
C LYS A 15 -3.31 13.28 0.15
N ARG A 16 -4.28 13.21 1.08
CA ARG A 16 -4.03 13.20 2.53
C ARG A 16 -3.22 11.98 2.99
N TYR A 17 -3.40 10.84 2.34
CA TYR A 17 -2.78 9.57 2.73
C TYR A 17 -1.62 9.17 1.82
N TYR A 18 -1.18 10.09 0.95
CA TYR A 18 -0.11 9.80 0.00
C TYR A 18 1.22 9.62 0.72
N THR A 19 1.83 8.44 0.57
CA THR A 19 3.19 8.16 1.01
C THR A 19 4.10 8.07 -0.22
N PRO A 20 5.04 9.01 -0.43
CA PRO A 20 6.00 8.89 -1.51
C PRO A 20 6.96 7.71 -1.24
N GLN A 21 7.27 6.94 -2.27
CA GLN A 21 8.35 5.97 -2.21
C GLN A 21 9.70 6.70 -2.10
N VAL A 22 10.59 6.22 -1.22
CA VAL A 22 11.92 6.82 -1.01
C VAL A 22 12.97 6.11 -1.87
N ASP A 23 12.78 4.81 -2.08
CA ASP A 23 13.62 3.92 -2.88
C ASP A 23 12.75 3.21 -3.94
N GLU A 24 13.34 2.79 -5.07
CA GLU A 24 12.64 2.08 -6.14
C GLU A 24 11.99 0.78 -5.64
N ARG A 25 12.56 0.15 -4.62
CA ARG A 25 12.06 -1.09 -4.00
C ARG A 25 10.88 -0.90 -3.04
N ASP A 26 10.46 0.34 -2.78
CA ASP A 26 9.46 0.67 -1.76
C ASP A 26 8.02 0.66 -2.24
N CYS A 27 7.76 0.53 -3.54
CA CYS A 27 6.43 0.73 -4.12
C CYS A 27 5.32 -0.04 -3.35
N GLY A 28 5.60 -1.28 -2.95
CA GLY A 28 4.69 -2.11 -2.15
C GLY A 28 4.48 -1.59 -0.71
N VAL A 29 5.54 -1.23 0.01
CA VAL A 29 5.44 -0.76 1.41
C VAL A 29 4.91 0.67 1.51
N ALA A 30 5.17 1.51 0.51
CA ALA A 30 4.57 2.83 0.38
C ALA A 30 3.05 2.69 0.18
N ALA A 31 2.61 1.81 -0.74
CA ALA A 31 1.20 1.52 -0.93
C ALA A 31 0.51 0.97 0.33
N LEU A 32 1.19 0.08 1.06
CA LEU A 32 0.73 -0.40 2.35
C LEU A 32 0.57 0.76 3.34
N ASN A 33 1.55 1.67 3.46
CA ASN A 33 1.46 2.81 4.36
C ASN A 33 0.29 3.73 4.03
N MET A 34 -0.01 3.96 2.74
CA MET A 34 -1.20 4.74 2.34
C MET A 34 -2.51 4.14 2.87
N LEU A 35 -2.64 2.81 2.83
CA LEU A 35 -3.79 2.11 3.41
C LEU A 35 -3.80 2.16 4.95
N LEU A 36 -2.64 2.05 5.59
CA LEU A 36 -2.52 2.18 7.04
C LEU A 36 -2.94 3.58 7.49
N GLN A 37 -2.49 4.63 6.81
CA GLN A 37 -2.83 6.02 7.13
C GLN A 37 -4.33 6.29 6.96
N PHE A 38 -4.94 5.72 5.92
CA PHE A 38 -6.39 5.75 5.74
C PHE A 38 -7.14 5.14 6.93
N ASN A 39 -6.60 4.07 7.51
CA ASN A 39 -7.15 3.40 8.70
C ASN A 39 -6.66 4.01 10.03
N GLY A 40 -5.99 5.17 10.00
CA GLY A 40 -5.60 5.93 11.19
C GLY A 40 -4.25 5.56 11.81
N SER A 41 -3.41 4.79 11.11
CA SER A 41 -2.06 4.43 11.57
C SER A 41 -0.99 4.90 10.59
N ASP A 42 0.15 5.40 11.07
CA ASP A 42 1.26 5.82 10.21
C ASP A 42 2.57 5.21 10.69
N TYR A 43 3.31 4.57 9.79
CA TYR A 43 4.55 3.87 10.12
C TYR A 43 5.68 4.36 9.22
N SER A 44 6.91 4.32 9.75
CA SER A 44 8.07 4.60 8.92
C SER A 44 8.25 3.53 7.84
N LEU A 45 8.63 3.94 6.62
CA LEU A 45 8.94 2.98 5.55
C LEU A 45 10.06 2.01 5.96
N ALA A 46 11.01 2.45 6.78
CA ALA A 46 12.05 1.57 7.33
C ALA A 46 11.45 0.41 8.15
N HIS A 47 10.47 0.69 9.01
CA HIS A 47 9.79 -0.35 9.79
C HIS A 47 9.00 -1.30 8.87
N LEU A 48 8.26 -0.76 7.90
CA LEU A 48 7.49 -1.56 6.96
C LEU A 48 8.37 -2.46 6.09
N ARG A 49 9.54 -1.98 5.64
CA ARG A 49 10.55 -2.81 4.94
C ARG A 49 11.00 -3.99 5.78
N GLN A 50 11.24 -3.79 7.09
CA GLN A 50 11.67 -4.87 7.98
C GLN A 50 10.59 -5.94 8.17
N LEU A 51 9.32 -5.51 8.30
CA LEU A 51 8.18 -6.41 8.41
C LEU A 51 7.93 -7.18 7.10
N ALA A 52 7.96 -6.47 5.97
CA ALA A 52 7.67 -7.03 4.65
C ALA A 52 8.86 -7.81 4.05
N LYS A 53 10.03 -7.78 4.69
CA LYS A 53 11.28 -8.34 4.19
C LYS A 53 11.65 -7.80 2.81
N THR A 54 11.46 -6.50 2.61
CA THR A 54 11.88 -5.80 1.39
C THR A 54 13.39 -5.90 1.23
N ASP A 55 13.85 -6.43 0.11
CA ASP A 55 15.26 -6.59 -0.23
C ASP A 55 15.62 -5.71 -1.44
N GLN A 56 16.70 -6.05 -2.16
CA GLN A 56 17.14 -5.28 -3.33
C GLN A 56 16.23 -5.48 -4.55
N GLU A 57 15.47 -6.58 -4.60
CA GLU A 57 14.57 -6.91 -5.71
C GLU A 57 13.16 -6.32 -5.51
N GLY A 58 12.86 -5.77 -4.33
CA GLY A 58 11.56 -5.19 -4.03
C GLY A 58 10.87 -5.84 -2.86
N THR A 59 9.54 -5.79 -2.89
CA THR A 59 8.68 -6.39 -1.87
C THR A 59 7.73 -7.39 -2.52
N THR A 60 7.72 -8.62 -2.01
CA THR A 60 6.81 -9.66 -2.51
C THR A 60 5.38 -9.46 -2.00
N ALA A 61 4.39 -9.97 -2.72
CA ALA A 61 3.00 -9.95 -2.27
C ALA A 61 2.81 -10.68 -0.92
N LEU A 62 3.51 -11.79 -0.71
CA LEU A 62 3.53 -12.49 0.58
C LEU A 62 4.12 -11.61 1.69
N GLY A 63 5.20 -10.88 1.40
CA GLY A 63 5.80 -9.92 2.33
C GLY A 63 4.81 -8.86 2.80
N ILE A 64 4.03 -8.28 1.88
CA ILE A 64 2.97 -7.32 2.20
C ILE A 64 1.88 -7.94 3.09
N VAL A 65 1.41 -9.14 2.75
CA VAL A 65 0.41 -9.87 3.55
C VAL A 65 0.91 -10.09 4.97
N ARG A 66 2.15 -10.56 5.13
CA ARG A 66 2.75 -10.80 6.45
C ARG A 66 2.96 -9.51 7.24
N ALA A 67 3.38 -8.43 6.59
CA ALA A 67 3.54 -7.14 7.24
C ALA A 67 2.19 -6.60 7.76
N ALA A 68 1.15 -6.64 6.94
CA ALA A 68 -0.19 -6.22 7.35
C ALA A 68 -0.76 -7.08 8.49
N GLN A 69 -0.58 -8.41 8.44
CA GLN A 69 -0.98 -9.32 9.53
C GLN A 69 -0.23 -9.03 10.83
N ALA A 70 1.08 -8.74 10.76
CA ALA A 70 1.87 -8.35 11.91
C ALA A 70 1.41 -7.02 12.53
N LEU A 71 0.75 -6.17 11.74
CA LEU A 71 0.10 -4.93 12.18
C LEU A 71 -1.40 -5.13 12.52
N HIS A 72 -1.84 -6.39 12.71
CA HIS A 72 -3.20 -6.78 13.10
C HIS A 72 -4.29 -6.48 12.06
N PHE A 73 -3.94 -6.34 10.78
CA PHE A 73 -4.92 -6.27 9.71
C PHE A 73 -5.34 -7.68 9.26
N GLU A 74 -6.63 -7.89 9.09
CA GLU A 74 -7.15 -9.05 8.36
C GLU A 74 -6.83 -8.88 6.88
N THR A 75 -6.18 -9.87 6.27
CA THR A 75 -5.75 -9.82 4.87
C THR A 75 -6.05 -11.09 4.12
N LYS A 76 -6.48 -10.92 2.87
CA LYS A 76 -6.73 -12.00 1.92
C LYS A 76 -6.04 -11.68 0.61
N ALA A 77 -5.06 -12.50 0.23
CA ALA A 77 -4.46 -12.44 -1.09
C ALA A 77 -5.42 -13.05 -2.12
N VAL A 78 -5.66 -12.34 -3.21
CA VAL A 78 -6.47 -12.81 -4.34
C VAL A 78 -5.69 -12.61 -5.64
N LYS A 79 -5.92 -13.49 -6.61
CA LYS A 79 -5.41 -13.31 -7.96
C LYS A 79 -6.35 -12.37 -8.71
N GLY A 80 -5.83 -11.25 -9.21
CA GLY A 80 -6.61 -10.35 -10.06
C GLY A 80 -7.00 -11.01 -11.38
N GLY A 81 -8.27 -10.87 -11.77
CA GLY A 81 -8.79 -11.25 -13.09
C GLY A 81 -8.58 -10.14 -14.13
N TYR A 82 -8.73 -10.49 -15.42
CA TYR A 82 -8.60 -9.52 -16.52
C TYR A 82 -9.70 -8.45 -16.54
N ASP A 83 -10.82 -8.75 -15.90
CA ASP A 83 -12.00 -7.93 -15.68
C ASP A 83 -11.90 -6.99 -14.46
N ALA A 84 -10.81 -7.11 -13.68
CA ALA A 84 -10.58 -6.30 -12.48
C ALA A 84 -9.78 -5.01 -12.72
N VAL A 85 -9.54 -4.61 -13.98
CA VAL A 85 -8.74 -3.42 -14.36
C VAL A 85 -9.52 -2.49 -15.29
#